data_AF-A0A259PIL9-F1
#
_entry.id   AF-A0A259PIL9-F1
#
_cell.length_a   1.000
_cell.length_b   1.000
_cell.length_c   1.000
_cell.angle_alpha   90.00
_cell.angle_beta   90.00
_cell.angle_gamma   90.00
#
_symmetry.space_group_name_H-M   'P 1'
#
loop_
_entity.id
_entity.type
_entity.pdbx_description
1 polymer ?
#
loop_
_entity_poly.entity_id
_entity_poly.type
_entity_poly.pdbx_seq_one_letter_code
_entity_poly.pdbx_strand_id
1 'polypeptide(L)'
;LHMSCEDPDNPVNWPRNMFVWRSNLLGASGKGSEYFLKHLLGAKNGVLGVELGPDDPRPHEVRWREPAPEGKLDLLVTLDFRMSSTGLFSDVLLPAATWYEKNDLNTTDMHTFIHPLSAAVDPSWEARSDWEIFKGIAKKFSEVCVGHLDVERDVVLTPLMHDSAAELGQGLEVLDWKRGEVELFPGKTAPNIIEVQRDYPHVHQCFTSLGPLMDKPDAGHGHGISWEAREEVQALGELNGRVSESGPSQGRPQILSDIDATEMVMMLSPETNGNVSAKAWAALSKKTGLNLSHMPAGREDEKIRFRDIVAQPRRVINSPTWSGIIDEKICYNASYSNVHENIPWRTLSGRQHFYQDHAWMRAFGEGFALYRPPVNLKAVQPVLGKFAGNKEIVLNWITPHQKWGIHSTYADGLIMLTLSRGGPCVWISEDDAKEAGIVDNDWIEVFNANGALVARAVVSQRVKPGMAMMYHAQERTINTPASQITQARGGVHNAVTRVVLKPTHMIGGYAQLSFGLN
;
A
#
# COMPACT_ATOMS: atom_id res chain seq x y z
N LEU A 1 8.67 -13.51 25.93
CA LEU A 1 7.70 -12.94 24.97
C LEU A 1 7.71 -13.79 23.71
N HIS A 2 6.57 -14.38 23.34
CA HIS A 2 6.41 -15.15 22.10
C HIS A 2 5.54 -14.34 21.14
N MET A 3 6.08 -14.02 19.97
CA MET A 3 5.41 -13.21 18.97
C MET A 3 4.57 -14.07 18.02
N SER A 4 3.50 -13.51 17.47
CA SER A 4 2.63 -14.22 16.51
C SER A 4 3.37 -14.68 15.25
N CYS A 5 4.42 -13.96 14.83
CA CYS A 5 5.27 -14.32 13.70
C CYS A 5 6.15 -15.56 13.91
N GLU A 6 6.32 -16.04 15.15
CA GLU A 6 7.04 -17.28 15.47
C GLU A 6 6.17 -18.53 15.20
N ASP A 7 4.85 -18.39 15.12
CA ASP A 7 3.91 -19.48 14.82
C ASP A 7 2.74 -18.96 13.94
N PRO A 8 3.04 -18.52 12.70
CA PRO A 8 2.06 -17.87 11.81
C PRO A 8 0.99 -18.84 11.28
N ASP A 9 1.17 -20.13 11.51
CA ASP A 9 0.24 -21.21 11.19
C ASP A 9 -0.55 -21.68 12.42
N ASN A 10 -0.48 -20.94 13.53
CA ASN A 10 -1.43 -21.08 14.62
C ASN A 10 -2.72 -20.32 14.28
N PRO A 11 -3.92 -20.93 14.40
CA PRO A 11 -5.19 -20.28 14.10
C PRO A 11 -5.50 -18.99 14.85
N VAL A 12 -4.80 -18.70 15.95
CA VAL A 12 -4.95 -17.45 16.70
C VAL A 12 -4.06 -16.31 16.16
N ASN A 13 -3.10 -16.60 15.28
CA ASN A 13 -2.06 -15.67 14.84
C ASN A 13 -2.24 -15.13 13.41
N TRP A 14 -3.16 -15.68 12.62
CA TRP A 14 -3.39 -15.24 11.24
C TRP A 14 -4.63 -14.34 11.11
N PRO A 15 -4.70 -13.48 10.08
CA PRO A 15 -5.88 -12.65 9.84
C PRO A 15 -7.09 -13.52 9.49
N ARG A 16 -8.26 -13.14 10.01
CA ARG A 16 -9.56 -13.81 9.77
C ARG A 16 -10.51 -12.99 8.92
N ASN A 17 -10.49 -11.67 9.09
CA ASN A 17 -11.33 -10.74 8.36
C ASN A 17 -10.44 -9.83 7.51
N MET A 18 -10.74 -9.72 6.23
CA MET A 18 -10.01 -8.87 5.30
C MET A 18 -10.98 -8.01 4.49
N PHE A 19 -10.78 -6.69 4.56
CA PHE A 19 -11.45 -5.73 3.68
C PHE A 19 -10.51 -5.35 2.54
N VAL A 20 -11.02 -5.40 1.30
CA VAL A 20 -10.29 -4.96 0.11
C VAL A 20 -11.14 -3.91 -0.61
N TRP A 21 -10.66 -2.67 -0.67
CA TRP A 21 -11.33 -1.59 -1.40
C TRP A 21 -10.28 -0.80 -2.17
N ARG A 22 -10.69 -0.19 -3.29
CA ARG A 22 -9.80 0.57 -4.18
C ARG A 22 -8.57 -0.24 -4.64
N SER A 23 -8.69 -1.56 -4.64
CA SER A 23 -7.62 -2.51 -4.91
C SER A 23 -8.19 -3.76 -5.56
N ASN A 24 -7.45 -4.33 -6.50
CA ASN A 24 -7.72 -5.65 -7.05
C ASN A 24 -6.56 -6.58 -6.67
N LEU A 25 -6.47 -6.94 -5.39
CA LEU A 25 -5.38 -7.73 -4.83
C LEU A 25 -5.16 -9.04 -5.60
N LEU A 26 -6.22 -9.82 -5.80
CA LEU A 26 -6.14 -11.16 -6.39
C LEU A 26 -6.03 -11.15 -7.92
N GLY A 27 -6.29 -10.00 -8.58
CA GLY A 27 -6.18 -9.83 -10.03
C GLY A 27 -4.98 -9.01 -10.50
N ALA A 28 -4.39 -8.20 -9.62
CA ALA A 28 -3.37 -7.22 -9.99
C ALA A 28 -2.12 -7.30 -9.11
N SER A 29 -2.20 -6.96 -7.82
CA SER A 29 -1.01 -6.70 -7.00
C SER A 29 -0.49 -7.90 -6.22
N GLY A 30 -1.28 -8.94 -5.99
CA GLY A 30 -0.93 -10.14 -5.22
C GLY A 30 0.02 -11.06 -5.97
N LYS A 31 1.33 -10.95 -5.68
CA LYS A 31 2.37 -11.85 -6.22
C LYS A 31 2.21 -13.24 -5.60
N GLY A 32 2.27 -14.28 -6.43
CA GLY A 32 1.93 -15.63 -5.98
C GLY A 32 0.43 -15.80 -5.78
N SER A 33 -0.38 -15.42 -6.77
CA SER A 33 -1.84 -15.46 -6.68
C SER A 33 -2.36 -16.83 -6.26
N GLU A 34 -1.73 -17.91 -6.75
CA GLU A 34 -2.14 -19.29 -6.41
C GLU A 34 -1.91 -19.61 -4.91
N TYR A 35 -0.91 -19.01 -4.27
CA TYR A 35 -0.69 -19.14 -2.83
C TYR A 35 -1.71 -18.37 -2.00
N PHE A 36 -2.20 -17.22 -2.50
CA PHE A 36 -3.36 -16.53 -1.88
C PHE A 36 -4.60 -17.41 -1.96
N LEU A 37 -4.90 -17.99 -3.12
CA LEU A 37 -6.03 -18.90 -3.30
C LEU A 37 -5.94 -20.12 -2.37
N LYS A 38 -4.76 -20.75 -2.27
CA LYS A 38 -4.53 -21.90 -1.40
C LYS A 38 -4.63 -21.54 0.09
N HIS A 39 -3.76 -20.66 0.57
CA HIS A 39 -3.58 -20.49 2.01
C HIS A 39 -4.52 -19.47 2.65
N LEU A 40 -4.92 -18.41 1.93
CA LEU A 40 -5.85 -17.43 2.50
C LEU A 40 -7.30 -17.82 2.26
N LEU A 41 -7.64 -18.23 1.04
CA LEU A 41 -9.04 -18.48 0.66
C LEU A 41 -9.45 -19.96 0.81
N GLY A 42 -8.51 -20.91 0.77
CA GLY A 42 -8.85 -22.34 0.72
C GLY A 42 -9.59 -22.73 -0.56
N ALA A 43 -9.38 -21.96 -1.63
CA ALA A 43 -10.00 -22.18 -2.93
C ALA A 43 -9.16 -23.16 -3.79
N LYS A 44 -9.77 -23.66 -4.88
CA LYS A 44 -9.01 -24.38 -5.91
C LYS A 44 -7.89 -23.47 -6.42
N ASN A 45 -6.66 -23.99 -6.38
CA ASN A 45 -5.44 -23.28 -6.75
C ASN A 45 -4.64 -24.08 -7.79
N GLY A 46 -3.70 -23.41 -8.44
CA GLY A 46 -2.82 -23.98 -9.46
C GLY A 46 -1.36 -24.15 -9.04
N VAL A 47 -1.02 -24.20 -7.75
CA VAL A 47 0.39 -24.36 -7.32
C VAL A 47 0.94 -25.70 -7.83
N LEU A 48 2.05 -25.66 -8.58
CA LEU A 48 2.65 -26.85 -9.22
C LEU A 48 3.89 -27.38 -8.49
N GLY A 49 4.53 -26.53 -7.70
CA GLY A 49 5.70 -26.86 -6.91
C GLY A 49 5.33 -27.63 -5.65
N VAL A 50 6.31 -28.34 -5.10
CA VAL A 50 6.21 -28.98 -3.79
C VAL A 50 6.66 -28.02 -2.69
N GLU A 51 6.05 -28.15 -1.51
CA GLU A 51 6.53 -27.49 -0.30
C GLU A 51 7.87 -28.10 0.15
N LEU A 52 8.54 -27.46 1.11
CA LEU A 52 9.78 -28.00 1.68
C LEU A 52 9.50 -29.35 2.32
N GLY A 53 10.26 -30.37 1.91
CA GLY A 53 10.15 -31.73 2.41
C GLY A 53 10.83 -31.93 3.78
N PRO A 54 10.77 -33.15 4.33
CA PRO A 54 11.43 -33.50 5.60
C PRO A 54 12.96 -33.29 5.57
N ASP A 55 13.57 -33.47 4.40
CA ASP A 55 15.02 -33.36 4.18
C ASP A 55 15.47 -31.95 3.80
N ASP A 56 14.54 -31.01 3.58
CA ASP A 56 14.85 -29.62 3.28
C ASP A 56 15.14 -28.82 4.57
N PRO A 57 16.00 -27.78 4.50
CA PRO A 57 16.28 -26.94 5.66
C PRO A 57 15.01 -26.19 6.11
N ARG A 58 14.59 -26.47 7.34
CA ARG A 58 13.44 -25.82 7.99
C ARG A 58 13.87 -24.51 8.67
N PRO A 59 12.96 -23.53 8.80
CA PRO A 59 13.25 -22.32 9.57
C PRO A 59 13.53 -22.65 11.05
N HIS A 60 14.47 -21.93 11.65
CA HIS A 60 14.81 -22.09 13.08
C HIS A 60 13.94 -21.22 14.00
N GLU A 61 13.47 -20.06 13.51
CA GLU A 61 12.73 -19.05 14.29
C GLU A 61 11.20 -19.13 14.08
N VAL A 62 10.74 -20.00 13.16
CA VAL A 62 9.32 -20.15 12.83
C VAL A 62 8.93 -21.61 13.04
N ARG A 63 7.87 -21.83 13.81
CA ARG A 63 7.32 -23.17 14.04
C ARG A 63 6.80 -23.75 12.73
N TRP A 64 7.35 -24.88 12.32
CA TRP A 64 6.87 -25.65 11.18
C TRP A 64 5.61 -26.44 11.57
N ARG A 65 4.54 -26.34 10.78
CA ARG A 65 3.31 -27.12 10.93
C ARG A 65 3.03 -27.89 9.65
N GLU A 66 2.70 -29.17 9.79
CA GLU A 66 2.43 -30.07 8.67
C GLU A 66 1.11 -30.82 8.93
N PRO A 67 0.12 -30.74 8.02
CA PRO A 67 0.13 -29.94 6.78
C PRO A 67 0.08 -28.42 7.05
N ALA A 68 0.53 -27.63 6.08
CA ALA A 68 0.33 -26.18 6.10
C ALA A 68 -1.17 -25.86 6.06
N PRO A 69 -1.65 -24.88 6.85
CA PRO A 69 -3.05 -24.49 6.88
C PRO A 69 -3.50 -23.86 5.54
N GLU A 70 -4.75 -24.15 5.18
CA GLU A 70 -5.46 -23.57 4.04
C GLU A 70 -6.73 -22.84 4.54
N GLY A 71 -7.21 -21.86 3.77
CA GLY A 71 -8.44 -21.13 4.13
C GLY A 71 -8.34 -20.35 5.44
N LYS A 72 -7.27 -19.56 5.61
CA LYS A 72 -7.05 -18.78 6.85
C LYS A 72 -8.09 -17.68 7.07
N LEU A 73 -8.64 -17.10 6.00
CA LEU A 73 -9.66 -16.05 6.09
C LEU A 73 -11.03 -16.68 6.34
N ASP A 74 -11.74 -16.15 7.33
CA ASP A 74 -13.14 -16.48 7.59
C ASP A 74 -14.09 -15.57 6.77
N LEU A 75 -13.64 -14.36 6.41
CA LEU A 75 -14.41 -13.38 5.66
C LEU A 75 -13.52 -12.47 4.81
N LEU A 76 -13.78 -12.46 3.50
CA LEU A 76 -13.23 -11.52 2.52
C LEU A 76 -14.35 -10.61 2.00
N VAL A 77 -14.27 -9.31 2.35
CA VAL A 77 -15.21 -8.28 1.88
C VAL A 77 -14.50 -7.39 0.87
N THR A 78 -15.07 -7.23 -0.32
CA THR A 78 -14.57 -6.32 -1.35
C THR A 78 -15.55 -5.19 -1.62
N LEU A 79 -15.04 -3.96 -1.78
CA LEU A 79 -15.80 -2.80 -2.25
C LEU A 79 -15.28 -2.44 -3.64
N ASP A 80 -16.14 -2.51 -4.65
CA ASP A 80 -15.78 -2.22 -6.03
C ASP A 80 -17.01 -1.73 -6.83
N PHE A 81 -16.78 -0.91 -7.85
CA PHE A 81 -17.83 -0.48 -8.78
C PHE A 81 -17.94 -1.42 -10.00
N ARG A 82 -17.04 -2.40 -10.12
CA ARG A 82 -17.05 -3.45 -11.15
C ARG A 82 -16.77 -4.81 -10.52
N MET A 83 -17.19 -5.90 -11.17
CA MET A 83 -16.88 -7.26 -10.74
C MET A 83 -15.43 -7.63 -11.11
N SER A 84 -14.47 -7.11 -10.34
CA SER A 84 -13.05 -7.43 -10.50
C SER A 84 -12.73 -8.87 -10.12
N SER A 85 -11.53 -9.35 -10.47
CA SER A 85 -11.06 -10.68 -10.03
C SER A 85 -11.12 -10.85 -8.51
N THR A 86 -10.81 -9.83 -7.73
CA THR A 86 -10.92 -9.90 -6.26
C THR A 86 -12.38 -10.01 -5.82
N GLY A 87 -13.26 -9.20 -6.40
CA GLY A 87 -14.70 -9.28 -6.15
C GLY A 87 -15.28 -10.67 -6.44
N LEU A 88 -14.83 -11.31 -7.52
CA LEU A 88 -15.25 -12.66 -7.91
C LEU A 88 -14.90 -13.75 -6.88
N PHE A 89 -13.82 -13.55 -6.11
CA PHE A 89 -13.36 -14.46 -5.06
C PHE A 89 -13.82 -14.06 -3.66
N SER A 90 -14.53 -12.94 -3.50
CA SER A 90 -14.95 -12.44 -2.19
C SER A 90 -16.24 -13.08 -1.72
N ASP A 91 -16.39 -13.22 -0.40
CA ASP A 91 -17.64 -13.69 0.21
C ASP A 91 -18.73 -12.62 0.13
N VAL A 92 -18.33 -11.35 0.28
CA VAL A 92 -19.21 -10.19 0.20
C VAL A 92 -18.63 -9.18 -0.77
N LEU A 93 -19.44 -8.75 -1.74
CA LEU A 93 -19.15 -7.63 -2.62
C LEU A 93 -20.11 -6.49 -2.31
N LEU A 94 -19.58 -5.32 -1.97
CA LEU A 94 -20.35 -4.10 -1.71
C LEU A 94 -20.21 -3.15 -2.90
N PRO A 95 -21.33 -2.65 -3.47
CA PRO A 95 -21.28 -1.76 -4.62
C PRO A 95 -20.75 -0.38 -4.23
N ALA A 96 -19.53 -0.07 -4.67
CA ALA A 96 -18.91 1.24 -4.45
C ALA A 96 -19.36 2.23 -5.52
N ALA A 97 -19.54 3.49 -5.13
CA ALA A 97 -19.78 4.59 -6.07
C ALA A 97 -18.57 4.77 -6.99
N THR A 98 -18.83 5.08 -8.26
CA THR A 98 -17.76 5.44 -9.19
C THR A 98 -17.14 6.78 -8.79
N TRP A 99 -16.03 7.12 -9.44
CA TRP A 99 -15.30 8.36 -9.23
C TRP A 99 -16.07 9.61 -9.72
N TYR A 100 -17.18 9.43 -10.44
CA TYR A 100 -18.10 10.51 -10.86
C TYR A 100 -19.37 10.62 -10.00
N GLU A 101 -19.47 9.83 -8.93
CA GLU A 101 -20.67 9.75 -8.08
C GLU A 101 -20.33 9.99 -6.59
N LYS A 102 -19.13 10.49 -6.30
CA LYS A 102 -18.67 10.77 -4.93
C LYS A 102 -17.73 11.98 -4.88
N ASN A 103 -17.60 12.57 -3.69
CA ASN A 103 -16.63 13.64 -3.45
C ASN A 103 -15.37 13.06 -2.81
N ASP A 104 -14.22 13.52 -3.25
CA ASP A 104 -12.90 13.13 -2.69
C ASP A 104 -11.84 14.15 -3.14
N LEU A 105 -10.60 13.97 -2.70
CA LEU A 105 -9.43 14.74 -3.13
C LEU A 105 -8.48 13.87 -3.96
N ASN A 106 -7.77 14.50 -4.90
CA ASN A 106 -6.68 13.88 -5.63
C ASN A 106 -5.48 14.82 -5.76
N THR A 107 -4.29 14.23 -5.60
CA THR A 107 -2.98 14.85 -5.80
C THR A 107 -2.03 13.82 -6.43
N THR A 108 -0.92 14.28 -6.98
CA THR A 108 0.13 13.42 -7.55
C THR A 108 1.47 14.14 -7.53
N ASP A 109 2.57 13.39 -7.51
CA ASP A 109 3.94 13.89 -7.67
C ASP A 109 4.17 14.66 -8.98
N MET A 110 3.35 14.39 -10.01
CA MET A 110 3.56 14.91 -11.37
C MET A 110 3.32 16.41 -11.52
N HIS A 111 2.56 17.02 -10.60
CA HIS A 111 2.23 18.44 -10.63
C HIS A 111 1.87 18.95 -9.24
N THR A 112 1.78 20.27 -9.08
CA THR A 112 1.60 20.91 -7.76
C THR A 112 0.14 21.29 -7.45
N PHE A 113 -0.83 20.68 -8.15
CA PHE A 113 -2.25 20.95 -7.94
C PHE A 113 -2.93 19.91 -7.06
N ILE A 114 -3.84 20.40 -6.20
CA ILE A 114 -4.91 19.64 -5.58
C ILE A 114 -6.22 19.90 -6.32
N HIS A 115 -6.97 18.84 -6.59
CA HIS A 115 -8.28 18.92 -7.25
C HIS A 115 -9.22 17.84 -6.73
N PRO A 116 -10.55 18.00 -6.89
CA PRO A 116 -11.50 17.07 -6.31
C PRO A 116 -11.87 15.94 -7.29
N LEU A 117 -12.48 14.89 -6.73
CA LEU A 117 -13.57 14.15 -7.38
C LEU A 117 -14.89 14.82 -6.96
N SER A 118 -15.90 14.80 -7.81
CA SER A 118 -17.22 15.37 -7.50
C SER A 118 -18.33 14.50 -8.03
N ALA A 119 -19.39 14.35 -7.23
CA ALA A 119 -20.59 13.65 -7.64
C ALA A 119 -21.32 14.46 -8.73
N ALA A 120 -21.26 13.99 -9.98
CA ALA A 120 -22.02 14.56 -11.09
C ALA A 120 -23.51 14.19 -10.98
N VAL A 121 -23.79 13.01 -10.43
CA VAL A 121 -25.11 12.48 -10.06
C VAL A 121 -24.96 11.67 -8.76
N ASP A 122 -26.07 11.39 -8.10
CA ASP A 122 -26.09 10.44 -6.98
C ASP A 122 -25.61 9.05 -7.44
N PRO A 123 -24.96 8.26 -6.56
CA PRO A 123 -24.56 6.89 -6.87
C PRO A 123 -25.69 6.05 -7.45
N SER A 124 -25.44 5.43 -8.61
CA SER A 124 -26.41 4.61 -9.30
C SER A 124 -26.83 3.37 -8.48
N TRP A 125 -28.11 3.02 -8.56
CA TRP A 125 -28.71 1.89 -7.83
C TRP A 125 -28.52 1.98 -6.31
N GLU A 126 -27.92 0.96 -5.70
CA GLU A 126 -27.65 0.90 -4.25
C GLU A 126 -26.17 1.19 -3.94
N ALA A 127 -25.41 1.68 -4.91
CA ALA A 127 -24.02 2.04 -4.70
C ALA A 127 -23.88 3.15 -3.66
N ARG A 128 -22.76 3.15 -2.94
CA ARG A 128 -22.43 4.18 -1.95
C ARG A 128 -20.95 4.52 -2.03
N SER A 129 -20.56 5.74 -1.67
CA SER A 129 -19.14 6.07 -1.57
C SER A 129 -18.46 5.21 -0.51
N ASP A 130 -17.15 4.98 -0.64
CA ASP A 130 -16.38 4.21 0.34
C ASP A 130 -16.56 4.78 1.77
N TRP A 131 -16.62 6.11 1.88
CA TRP A 131 -16.90 6.83 3.12
C TRP A 131 -18.24 6.43 3.73
N GLU A 132 -19.33 6.47 2.95
CA GLU A 132 -20.67 6.09 3.43
C GLU A 132 -20.77 4.60 3.78
N ILE A 133 -20.07 3.73 3.04
CA ILE A 133 -20.01 2.29 3.34
C ILE A 133 -19.33 2.07 4.69
N PHE A 134 -18.12 2.60 4.91
CA PHE A 134 -17.41 2.42 6.17
C PHE A 134 -18.08 3.13 7.34
N LYS A 135 -18.70 4.30 7.14
CA LYS A 135 -19.55 4.94 8.15
C LYS A 135 -20.72 4.05 8.55
N GLY A 136 -21.39 3.43 7.58
CA GLY A 136 -22.46 2.47 7.82
C GLY A 136 -22.00 1.21 8.57
N ILE A 137 -20.82 0.67 8.22
CA ILE A 137 -20.20 -0.45 8.94
C ILE A 137 -19.85 -0.04 10.37
N ALA A 138 -19.24 1.13 10.58
CA ALA A 138 -18.92 1.65 11.91
C ALA A 138 -20.18 1.79 12.77
N LYS A 139 -21.27 2.31 12.21
CA LYS A 139 -22.58 2.37 12.87
C LYS A 139 -23.05 0.99 13.29
N LYS A 140 -23.07 0.03 12.37
CA LYS A 140 -23.56 -1.30 12.67
C LYS A 140 -22.65 -2.04 13.66
N PHE A 141 -21.35 -1.87 13.55
CA PHE A 141 -20.36 -2.41 14.48
C PHE A 141 -20.62 -1.92 15.90
N SER A 142 -20.79 -0.60 16.09
CA SER A 142 -21.10 0.00 17.39
C SER A 142 -22.40 -0.56 18.00
N GLU A 143 -23.41 -0.90 17.19
CA GLU A 143 -24.64 -1.53 17.68
C GLU A 143 -24.43 -2.99 18.10
N VAL A 144 -23.69 -3.78 17.31
CA VAL A 144 -23.56 -5.24 17.53
C VAL A 144 -22.48 -5.61 18.54
N CYS A 145 -21.53 -4.70 18.82
CA CYS A 145 -20.45 -4.99 19.75
C CYS A 145 -20.89 -4.92 21.23
N VAL A 146 -22.02 -4.28 21.53
CA VAL A 146 -22.52 -4.12 22.90
C VAL A 146 -22.80 -5.48 23.55
N GLY A 147 -22.24 -5.69 24.74
CA GLY A 147 -22.28 -6.98 25.44
C GLY A 147 -21.18 -7.97 25.02
N HIS A 148 -20.33 -7.59 24.06
CA HIS A 148 -19.17 -8.36 23.61
C HIS A 148 -17.84 -7.59 23.74
N LEU A 149 -17.85 -6.29 23.43
CA LEU A 149 -16.69 -5.39 23.49
C LEU A 149 -17.14 -4.03 24.06
N ASP A 150 -16.52 -3.61 25.17
CA ASP A 150 -16.84 -2.36 25.85
C ASP A 150 -15.72 -1.32 25.62
N VAL A 151 -15.27 -0.64 26.68
CA VAL A 151 -14.08 0.20 26.66
C VAL A 151 -12.88 -0.66 27.05
N GLU A 152 -12.10 -1.07 26.05
CA GLU A 152 -11.03 -2.05 26.20
C GLU A 152 -9.65 -1.40 26.26
N ARG A 153 -8.69 -2.10 26.88
CA ARG A 153 -7.27 -1.74 26.89
C ARG A 153 -6.53 -2.69 25.95
N ASP A 154 -6.02 -2.15 24.86
CA ASP A 154 -5.30 -2.89 23.84
C ASP A 154 -3.78 -2.66 23.97
N VAL A 155 -2.98 -3.71 23.76
CA VAL A 155 -1.52 -3.65 23.80
C VAL A 155 -1.01 -3.71 22.37
N VAL A 156 -0.50 -2.59 21.89
CA VAL A 156 -0.02 -2.45 20.50
C VAL A 156 1.50 -2.39 20.50
N LEU A 157 2.11 -3.16 19.60
CA LEU A 157 3.54 -3.07 19.31
C LEU A 157 3.76 -2.10 18.16
N THR A 158 4.56 -1.06 18.36
CA THR A 158 4.96 -0.15 17.27
C THR A 158 6.47 -0.25 17.01
N PRO A 159 6.90 -0.41 15.75
CA PRO A 159 8.32 -0.53 15.44
C PRO A 159 9.07 0.77 15.74
N LEU A 160 10.40 0.69 15.65
CA LEU A 160 11.26 1.87 15.76
C LEU A 160 11.06 2.75 14.52
N MET A 161 10.32 3.84 14.70
CA MET A 161 9.90 4.72 13.62
C MET A 161 11.04 5.64 13.18
N HIS A 162 11.24 5.77 11.87
CA HIS A 162 11.98 6.90 11.29
C HIS A 162 11.28 8.21 11.63
N ASP A 163 12.03 9.33 11.60
CA ASP A 163 11.53 10.66 11.91
C ASP A 163 11.01 10.76 13.37
N SER A 164 11.52 9.88 14.24
CA SER A 164 11.26 9.88 15.68
C SER A 164 12.57 9.66 16.44
N ALA A 165 12.61 9.97 17.73
CA ALA A 165 13.80 9.70 18.54
C ALA A 165 14.18 8.20 18.58
N ALA A 166 13.23 7.30 18.31
CA ALA A 166 13.44 5.85 18.30
C ALA A 166 14.23 5.37 17.08
N GLU A 167 14.46 6.21 16.06
CA GLU A 167 15.31 5.86 14.92
C GLU A 167 16.78 5.64 15.31
N LEU A 168 17.18 6.14 16.48
CA LEU A 168 18.50 5.94 17.09
C LEU A 168 18.51 4.68 17.99
N GLY A 169 18.05 3.55 17.44
CA GLY A 169 17.91 2.27 18.14
C GLY A 169 19.26 1.62 18.50
N GLN A 170 19.89 0.96 17.53
CA GLN A 170 21.17 0.27 17.71
C GLN A 170 22.23 0.80 16.73
N GLY A 171 23.23 1.53 17.23
CA GLY A 171 24.12 2.35 16.38
C GLY A 171 25.39 1.68 15.85
N LEU A 172 25.85 0.57 16.43
CA LEU A 172 27.16 -0.02 16.10
C LEU A 172 27.08 -1.49 15.67
N GLU A 173 26.27 -2.26 16.40
CA GLU A 173 26.10 -3.69 16.23
C GLU A 173 24.60 -4.01 16.15
N VAL A 174 24.28 -5.22 15.66
CA VAL A 174 22.92 -5.75 15.67
C VAL A 174 22.88 -6.81 16.75
N LEU A 175 22.27 -6.47 17.89
CA LEU A 175 22.13 -7.37 19.04
C LEU A 175 20.67 -7.84 19.14
N ASP A 176 20.50 -9.13 19.39
CA ASP A 176 19.21 -9.78 19.55
C ASP A 176 18.92 -10.11 21.03
N TRP A 177 17.88 -9.48 21.58
CA TRP A 177 17.46 -9.71 22.96
C TRP A 177 16.96 -11.13 23.21
N LYS A 178 16.44 -11.85 22.20
CA LYS A 178 16.03 -13.26 22.34
C LYS A 178 17.22 -14.19 22.55
N ARG A 179 18.39 -13.79 22.07
CA ARG A 179 19.66 -14.54 22.22
C ARG A 179 20.41 -14.16 23.49
N GLY A 180 19.89 -13.21 24.28
CA GLY A 180 20.56 -12.69 25.47
C GLY A 180 21.74 -11.78 25.17
N GLU A 181 21.86 -11.30 23.92
CA GLU A 181 22.95 -10.40 23.50
C GLU A 181 22.75 -8.97 24.02
N VAL A 182 21.49 -8.59 24.30
CA VAL A 182 21.11 -7.31 24.87
C VAL A 182 19.82 -7.45 25.68
N GLU A 183 19.56 -6.53 26.62
CA GLU A 183 18.28 -6.47 27.32
C GLU A 183 17.14 -6.07 26.37
N LEU A 184 15.95 -6.60 26.61
CA LEU A 184 14.72 -6.16 25.94
C LEU A 184 14.34 -4.77 26.48
N PHE A 185 14.58 -3.75 25.67
CA PHE A 185 14.25 -2.36 25.95
C PHE A 185 13.27 -1.84 24.89
N PRO A 186 11.96 -1.71 25.20
CA PRO A 186 10.97 -1.20 24.26
C PRO A 186 11.33 0.19 23.74
N GLY A 187 11.25 0.38 22.42
CA GLY A 187 11.61 1.65 21.77
C GLY A 187 13.11 1.83 21.51
N LYS A 188 13.93 0.79 21.74
CA LYS A 188 15.37 0.83 21.43
C LYS A 188 15.93 -0.48 20.87
N THR A 189 15.76 -1.59 21.60
CA THR A 189 16.21 -2.93 21.16
C THR A 189 15.03 -3.85 20.80
N ALA A 190 13.81 -3.39 21.07
CA ALA A 190 12.55 -4.03 20.71
C ALA A 190 11.52 -2.97 20.27
N PRO A 191 10.40 -3.35 19.63
CA PRO A 191 9.27 -2.44 19.39
C PRO A 191 8.81 -1.74 20.67
N ASN A 192 8.25 -0.54 20.56
CA ASN A 192 7.52 0.07 21.67
C ASN A 192 6.32 -0.82 22.03
N ILE A 193 5.98 -0.86 23.31
CA ILE A 193 4.78 -1.53 23.82
C ILE A 193 3.88 -0.43 24.35
N ILE A 194 2.82 -0.12 23.61
CA ILE A 194 1.91 0.99 23.95
C ILE A 194 0.54 0.45 24.33
N GLU A 195 -0.07 1.07 25.33
CA GLU A 195 -1.47 0.84 25.67
C GLU A 195 -2.36 1.80 24.87
N VAL A 196 -3.40 1.27 24.24
CA VAL A 196 -4.41 2.03 23.51
C VAL A 196 -5.77 1.70 24.09
N GLN A 197 -6.47 2.72 24.60
CA GLN A 197 -7.87 2.57 25.01
C GLN A 197 -8.78 2.62 23.79
N ARG A 198 -9.72 1.68 23.68
CA ARG A 198 -10.68 1.59 22.57
C ARG A 198 -12.10 1.55 23.11
N ASP A 199 -12.89 2.59 22.81
CA ASP A 199 -14.31 2.65 23.13
C ASP A 199 -15.12 2.06 21.97
N TYR A 200 -15.33 0.73 21.99
CA TYR A 200 -15.98 0.02 20.89
C TYR A 200 -17.46 0.42 20.68
N PRO A 201 -18.28 0.59 21.73
CA PRO A 201 -19.67 1.05 21.59
C PRO A 201 -19.81 2.40 20.88
N HIS A 202 -18.78 3.26 20.92
CA HIS A 202 -18.82 4.59 20.31
C HIS A 202 -17.96 4.76 19.05
N VAL A 203 -17.51 3.66 18.41
CA VAL A 203 -16.73 3.71 17.15
C VAL A 203 -17.38 4.60 16.08
N HIS A 204 -18.70 4.53 15.87
CA HIS A 204 -19.38 5.41 14.91
C HIS A 204 -19.29 6.90 15.27
N GLN A 205 -19.47 7.25 16.55
CA GLN A 205 -19.37 8.63 17.01
C GLN A 205 -17.93 9.17 16.86
N CYS A 206 -16.94 8.31 17.09
CA CYS A 206 -15.53 8.62 16.84
C CYS A 206 -15.21 8.75 15.34
N PHE A 207 -15.78 7.89 14.48
CA PHE A 207 -15.59 7.95 13.03
C PHE A 207 -16.16 9.24 12.41
N THR A 208 -17.26 9.74 12.97
CA THR A 208 -18.01 10.88 12.43
C THR A 208 -17.64 12.24 13.06
N SER A 209 -16.48 12.32 13.73
CA SER A 209 -16.03 13.55 14.38
C SER A 209 -14.51 13.65 14.47
N LEU A 210 -13.99 14.87 14.59
CA LEU A 210 -12.57 15.09 14.83
C LEU A 210 -12.22 14.80 16.30
N GLY A 211 -11.38 13.80 16.54
CA GLY A 211 -10.98 13.37 17.89
C GLY A 211 -10.31 14.46 18.73
N PRO A 212 -10.37 14.36 20.08
CA PRO A 212 -9.83 15.37 21.00
C PRO A 212 -8.30 15.42 21.07
N LEU A 213 -7.61 14.41 20.55
CA LEU A 213 -6.15 14.41 20.47
C LEU A 213 -5.61 15.59 19.66
N MET A 214 -6.43 16.17 18.77
CA MET A 214 -6.08 17.36 18.00
C MET A 214 -5.95 18.65 18.81
N ASP A 215 -6.37 18.64 20.07
CA ASP A 215 -6.26 19.80 20.97
C ASP A 215 -4.90 19.85 21.68
N LYS A 216 -4.09 18.80 21.56
CA LYS A 216 -2.76 18.77 22.16
C LYS A 216 -1.81 19.74 21.45
N PRO A 217 -0.85 20.36 22.16
CA PRO A 217 0.11 21.28 21.55
C PRO A 217 1.00 20.67 20.46
N ASP A 218 1.09 19.34 20.41
CA ASP A 218 1.90 18.55 19.47
C ASP A 218 1.04 17.73 18.49
N ALA A 219 -0.24 18.05 18.35
CA ALA A 219 -1.17 17.25 17.56
C ALA A 219 -0.91 17.25 16.06
N GLY A 220 -0.52 18.39 15.49
CA GLY A 220 0.03 18.42 14.14
C GLY A 220 1.39 17.76 14.17
N HIS A 221 1.58 16.67 13.44
CA HIS A 221 2.82 15.90 13.46
C HIS A 221 3.11 15.31 12.09
N GLY A 222 4.39 15.36 11.69
CA GLY A 222 4.87 14.73 10.48
C GLY A 222 6.36 14.99 10.30
N HIS A 223 7.09 14.03 9.73
CA HIS A 223 8.50 14.18 9.38
C HIS A 223 9.37 14.74 10.53
N GLY A 224 9.10 14.28 11.76
CA GLY A 224 9.88 14.57 12.96
C GLY A 224 9.74 15.98 13.52
N ILE A 225 8.70 16.72 13.12
CA ILE A 225 8.30 18.00 13.72
C ILE A 225 6.86 17.93 14.21
N SER A 226 6.49 18.84 15.11
CA SER A 226 5.11 18.97 15.58
C SER A 226 4.71 20.42 15.82
N TRP A 227 3.39 20.67 15.79
CA TRP A 227 2.78 21.99 15.96
C TRP A 227 1.36 21.88 16.54
N GLU A 228 0.85 22.99 17.08
CA GLU A 228 -0.52 23.11 17.58
C GLU A 228 -1.51 23.35 16.42
N ALA A 229 -2.70 22.74 16.50
CA ALA A 229 -3.75 22.84 15.48
C ALA A 229 -5.07 23.42 16.03
N ARG A 230 -5.03 24.13 17.16
CA ARG A 230 -6.24 24.56 17.90
C ARG A 230 -7.13 25.51 17.10
N GLU A 231 -6.51 26.47 16.40
CA GLU A 231 -7.22 27.41 15.52
C GLU A 231 -7.92 26.65 14.38
N GLU A 232 -7.24 25.67 13.81
CA GLU A 232 -7.77 24.83 12.73
C GLU A 232 -8.92 23.93 13.21
N VAL A 233 -8.81 23.35 14.42
CA VAL A 233 -9.89 22.60 15.07
C VAL A 233 -11.10 23.50 15.33
N GLN A 234 -10.88 24.74 15.76
CA GLN A 234 -11.96 25.71 15.97
C GLN A 234 -12.65 26.02 14.63
N ALA A 235 -11.88 26.42 13.62
CA ALA A 235 -12.37 26.78 12.30
C ALA A 235 -13.12 25.62 11.62
N LEU A 236 -12.63 24.39 11.78
CA LEU A 236 -13.31 23.21 11.26
C LEU A 236 -14.66 22.97 11.94
N GLY A 237 -14.76 23.22 13.26
CA GLY A 237 -16.04 23.12 13.98
C GLY A 237 -17.03 24.23 13.61
N GLU A 238 -16.56 25.39 13.17
CA GLU A 238 -17.39 26.47 12.60
C GLU A 238 -17.84 26.13 11.17
N LEU A 239 -16.98 25.48 10.38
CA LEU A 239 -17.24 25.10 8.99
C LEU A 239 -18.19 23.89 8.88
N ASN A 240 -17.87 22.79 9.58
CA ASN A 240 -18.60 21.53 9.49
C ASN A 240 -19.75 21.44 10.52
N GLY A 241 -19.79 22.38 11.47
CA GLY A 241 -20.62 22.27 12.66
C GLY A 241 -20.00 21.38 13.74
N ARG A 242 -20.69 21.30 14.89
CA ARG A 242 -20.23 20.55 16.08
C ARG A 242 -21.24 19.47 16.46
N VAL A 243 -20.74 18.35 16.96
CA VAL A 243 -21.59 17.26 17.46
C VAL A 243 -22.42 17.77 18.64
N SER A 244 -23.74 17.70 18.51
CA SER A 244 -24.68 18.10 19.57
C SER A 244 -25.10 16.93 20.46
N GLU A 245 -25.06 15.70 19.93
CA GLU A 245 -25.37 14.46 20.65
C GLU A 245 -24.44 14.28 21.85
N SER A 246 -24.99 13.80 22.98
CA SER A 246 -24.20 13.43 24.14
C SER A 246 -23.36 12.20 23.85
N GLY A 247 -22.08 12.23 24.27
CA GLY A 247 -21.16 11.12 24.06
C GLY A 247 -19.72 11.59 24.03
N PRO A 248 -18.75 10.68 23.79
CA PRO A 248 -17.32 11.00 23.74
C PRO A 248 -16.93 12.08 22.73
N SER A 249 -17.73 12.31 21.68
CA SER A 249 -17.47 13.32 20.65
C SER A 249 -18.26 14.61 20.81
N GLN A 250 -19.02 14.80 21.90
CA GLN A 250 -19.83 16.00 22.08
C GLN A 250 -19.00 17.29 21.98
N GLY A 251 -19.47 18.25 21.17
CA GLY A 251 -18.79 19.52 20.92
C GLY A 251 -17.61 19.46 19.94
N ARG A 252 -17.21 18.26 19.48
CA ARG A 252 -16.15 18.10 18.47
C ARG A 252 -16.64 18.52 17.08
N PRO A 253 -15.74 18.97 16.17
CA PRO A 253 -16.07 19.18 14.76
C PRO A 253 -16.67 17.92 14.13
N GLN A 254 -17.74 18.09 13.37
CA GLN A 254 -18.39 17.00 12.65
C GLN A 254 -17.58 16.56 11.42
N ILE A 255 -17.66 15.28 11.10
CA ILE A 255 -17.15 14.69 9.86
C ILE A 255 -18.23 13.71 9.37
N LEU A 256 -19.35 14.24 8.85
CA LEU A 256 -20.50 13.40 8.50
C LEU A 256 -20.45 12.99 7.03
N SER A 257 -20.12 13.93 6.16
CA SER A 257 -20.03 13.72 4.71
C SER A 257 -18.59 13.51 4.26
N ASP A 258 -18.44 13.03 3.02
CA ASP A 258 -17.14 12.97 2.34
C ASP A 258 -16.54 14.37 2.20
N ILE A 259 -17.35 15.40 1.93
CA ILE A 259 -16.90 16.81 1.89
C ILE A 259 -16.34 17.25 3.25
N ASP A 260 -16.99 16.94 4.37
CA ASP A 260 -16.49 17.31 5.70
C ASP A 260 -15.11 16.69 5.97
N ALA A 261 -14.89 15.45 5.50
CA ALA A 261 -13.60 14.77 5.58
C ALA A 261 -12.54 15.44 4.69
N THR A 262 -12.90 15.85 3.47
CA THR A 262 -11.97 16.61 2.60
C THR A 262 -11.59 17.96 3.22
N GLU A 263 -12.55 18.66 3.82
CA GLU A 263 -12.30 19.93 4.51
C GLU A 263 -11.43 19.75 5.75
N MET A 264 -11.59 18.65 6.50
CA MET A 264 -10.68 18.28 7.58
C MET A 264 -9.24 18.15 7.07
N VAL A 265 -9.02 17.37 6.00
CA VAL A 265 -7.69 17.18 5.41
C VAL A 265 -7.10 18.53 5.01
N MET A 266 -7.83 19.32 4.23
CA MET A 266 -7.31 20.61 3.74
C MET A 266 -7.11 21.64 4.85
N MET A 267 -7.92 21.62 5.92
CA MET A 267 -7.79 22.54 7.04
C MET A 267 -6.54 22.24 7.88
N LEU A 268 -6.21 20.96 8.08
CA LEU A 268 -5.14 20.52 8.97
C LEU A 268 -3.78 20.37 8.27
N SER A 269 -3.74 20.33 6.93
CA SER A 269 -2.50 20.16 6.17
C SER A 269 -1.76 21.47 5.90
N PRO A 270 -0.42 21.52 6.10
CA PRO A 270 0.39 22.69 5.73
C PRO A 270 0.42 22.97 4.23
N GLU A 271 0.17 21.97 3.38
CA GLU A 271 0.14 22.13 1.92
C GLU A 271 -1.10 22.92 1.43
N THR A 272 -2.12 23.09 2.28
CA THR A 272 -3.42 23.66 1.89
C THR A 272 -3.91 24.77 2.81
N ASN A 273 -3.25 24.96 3.96
CA ASN A 273 -3.52 26.02 4.91
C ASN A 273 -2.21 26.74 5.27
N GLY A 274 -2.09 28.00 4.85
CA GLY A 274 -0.89 28.82 5.02
C GLY A 274 -0.52 29.06 6.49
N ASN A 275 -1.51 29.11 7.38
CA ASN A 275 -1.26 29.24 8.82
C ASN A 275 -0.55 27.97 9.34
N VAL A 276 -1.04 26.79 8.95
CA VAL A 276 -0.40 25.51 9.31
C VAL A 276 1.00 25.40 8.69
N SER A 277 1.16 25.84 7.43
CA SER A 277 2.49 25.92 6.79
C SER A 277 3.46 26.76 7.63
N ALA A 278 3.05 27.95 8.06
CA ALA A 278 3.88 28.82 8.88
C ALA A 278 4.25 28.19 10.23
N LYS A 279 3.29 27.57 10.92
CA LYS A 279 3.52 26.81 12.17
C LYS A 279 4.51 25.66 11.95
N ALA A 280 4.36 24.90 10.86
CA ALA A 280 5.22 23.76 10.56
C ALA A 280 6.66 24.18 10.20
N TRP A 281 6.85 25.22 9.39
CA TRP A 281 8.17 25.76 9.09
C TRP A 281 8.84 26.36 10.33
N ALA A 282 8.08 27.03 11.21
CA ALA A 282 8.60 27.51 12.49
C ALA A 282 9.07 26.37 13.40
N ALA A 283 8.34 25.24 13.43
CA ALA A 283 8.75 24.04 14.15
C ALA A 283 10.06 23.45 13.60
N LEU A 284 10.21 23.40 12.27
CA LEU A 284 11.45 22.94 11.64
C LEU A 284 12.61 23.91 11.90
N SER A 285 12.38 25.22 11.83
CA SER A 285 13.36 26.25 12.21
C SER A 285 13.86 26.05 13.63
N LYS A 286 12.96 25.79 14.59
CA LYS A 286 13.34 25.50 15.98
C LYS A 286 14.20 24.24 16.10
N LYS A 287 13.84 23.18 15.36
CA LYS A 287 14.59 21.90 15.38
C LYS A 287 15.98 22.03 14.76
N THR A 288 16.12 22.81 13.69
CA THR A 288 17.36 22.89 12.89
C THR A 288 18.26 24.07 13.27
N GLY A 289 17.72 25.12 13.89
CA GLY A 289 18.42 26.39 14.10
C GLY A 289 18.49 27.28 12.85
N LEU A 290 17.87 26.89 11.74
CA LEU A 290 17.84 27.64 10.48
C LEU A 290 16.68 28.64 10.48
N ASN A 291 16.84 29.80 9.86
CA ASN A 291 15.72 30.72 9.62
C ASN A 291 14.98 30.31 8.34
N LEU A 292 13.77 29.74 8.50
CA LEU A 292 12.91 29.24 7.42
C LEU A 292 11.57 30.00 7.36
N SER A 293 11.49 31.17 8.02
CA SER A 293 10.28 31.99 8.08
C SER A 293 9.84 32.54 6.73
N HIS A 294 10.75 32.59 5.74
CA HIS A 294 10.45 33.01 4.37
C HIS A 294 9.75 31.92 3.54
N MET A 295 9.79 30.66 3.95
CA MET A 295 9.22 29.55 3.18
C MET A 295 7.70 29.64 2.96
N PRO A 296 6.88 30.01 3.96
CA PRO A 296 5.44 30.24 3.76
C PRO A 296 5.09 31.66 3.27
N ALA A 297 6.08 32.55 3.08
CA ALA A 297 5.84 33.98 2.97
C ALA A 297 4.97 34.38 1.77
N GLY A 298 3.98 35.24 2.01
CA GLY A 298 3.03 35.75 1.02
C GLY A 298 1.84 34.83 0.76
N ARG A 299 1.74 33.69 1.46
CA ARG A 299 0.63 32.72 1.33
C ARG A 299 0.09 32.25 2.69
N GLU A 300 0.46 32.90 3.78
CA GLU A 300 0.04 32.53 5.15
C GLU A 300 -1.47 32.62 5.36
N ASP A 301 -2.14 33.55 4.68
CA ASP A 301 -3.58 33.72 4.74
C ASP A 301 -4.36 32.70 3.88
N GLU A 302 -3.66 32.00 2.98
CA GLU A 302 -4.29 31.09 2.02
C GLU A 302 -4.89 29.86 2.70
N LYS A 303 -6.14 29.56 2.32
CA LYS A 303 -6.89 28.41 2.80
C LYS A 303 -7.62 27.79 1.63
N ILE A 304 -7.09 26.70 1.09
CA ILE A 304 -7.73 25.96 0.00
C ILE A 304 -8.99 25.28 0.55
N ARG A 305 -10.14 25.45 -0.13
CA ARG A 305 -11.44 24.86 0.22
C ARG A 305 -11.93 23.91 -0.86
N PHE A 306 -12.79 22.96 -0.48
CA PHE A 306 -13.34 21.97 -1.41
C PHE A 306 -14.10 22.64 -2.56
N ARG A 307 -14.97 23.60 -2.24
CA ARG A 307 -15.77 24.30 -3.24
C ARG A 307 -14.92 25.18 -4.18
N ASP A 308 -13.77 25.66 -3.73
CA ASP A 308 -12.85 26.43 -4.57
C ASP A 308 -12.13 25.55 -5.59
N ILE A 309 -11.70 24.35 -5.18
CA ILE A 309 -11.03 23.40 -6.08
C ILE A 309 -12.00 22.74 -7.07
N VAL A 310 -13.29 22.66 -6.74
CA VAL A 310 -14.35 22.33 -7.71
C VAL A 310 -14.44 23.41 -8.79
N ALA A 311 -14.32 24.68 -8.41
CA ALA A 311 -14.33 25.78 -9.36
C ALA A 311 -13.09 25.75 -10.27
N GLN A 312 -11.91 25.52 -9.69
CA GLN A 312 -10.65 25.37 -10.40
C GLN A 312 -9.58 24.76 -9.49
N PRO A 313 -8.77 23.79 -9.97
CA PRO A 313 -7.64 23.24 -9.21
C PRO A 313 -6.75 24.32 -8.60
N ARG A 314 -6.27 24.09 -7.37
CA ARG A 314 -5.42 25.04 -6.65
C ARG A 314 -4.03 24.50 -6.51
N ARG A 315 -3.03 25.38 -6.65
CA ARG A 315 -1.64 25.02 -6.42
C ARG A 315 -1.38 24.96 -4.92
N VAL A 316 -0.78 23.89 -4.43
CA VAL A 316 -0.48 23.71 -2.99
C VAL A 316 0.55 24.72 -2.49
N ILE A 317 0.76 24.78 -1.18
CA ILE A 317 1.67 25.70 -0.48
C ILE A 317 2.99 24.97 -0.15
N ASN A 318 4.08 25.73 0.00
CA ASN A 318 5.32 25.20 0.55
C ASN A 318 5.09 24.53 1.90
N SER A 319 5.66 23.35 2.10
CA SER A 319 5.52 22.60 3.35
C SER A 319 6.83 21.88 3.69
N PRO A 320 7.21 21.83 4.98
CA PRO A 320 8.40 21.10 5.43
C PRO A 320 8.25 19.57 5.32
N THR A 321 7.05 19.08 5.01
CA THR A 321 6.79 17.67 4.64
C THR A 321 7.58 17.27 3.39
N TRP A 322 7.84 18.23 2.50
CA TRP A 322 8.46 18.00 1.19
C TRP A 322 9.80 18.73 1.08
N SER A 323 10.58 18.35 0.07
CA SER A 323 11.95 18.86 -0.11
C SER A 323 12.12 19.76 -1.32
N GLY A 324 11.06 19.98 -2.11
CA GLY A 324 11.02 21.00 -3.14
C GLY A 324 10.21 22.23 -2.72
N ILE A 325 10.29 23.28 -3.54
CA ILE A 325 9.51 24.51 -3.35
C ILE A 325 8.43 24.66 -4.41
N ILE A 326 7.37 25.35 -4.04
CA ILE A 326 6.24 25.76 -4.85
C ILE A 326 6.36 27.26 -5.06
N ASP A 327 6.92 27.62 -6.21
CA ASP A 327 7.23 29.01 -6.55
C ASP A 327 6.78 29.33 -7.99
N GLU A 328 6.46 30.60 -8.26
CA GLU A 328 5.98 31.04 -9.58
C GLU A 328 7.11 31.13 -10.63
N LYS A 329 8.37 31.20 -10.18
CA LYS A 329 9.56 31.30 -11.04
C LYS A 329 10.34 30.00 -11.09
N ILE A 330 10.23 29.16 -10.05
CA ILE A 330 10.99 27.92 -9.91
C ILE A 330 10.03 26.72 -9.86
N CYS A 331 10.25 25.76 -10.75
CA CYS A 331 9.54 24.49 -10.73
C CYS A 331 9.95 23.67 -9.50
N TYR A 332 9.00 22.88 -8.98
CA TYR A 332 9.29 21.96 -7.88
C TYR A 332 10.43 21.00 -8.26
N ASN A 333 11.42 20.89 -7.38
CA ASN A 333 12.55 19.98 -7.52
C ASN A 333 12.83 19.33 -6.15
N ALA A 334 12.74 18.01 -6.07
CA ALA A 334 13.02 17.30 -4.82
C ALA A 334 14.46 17.55 -4.35
N SER A 335 14.63 17.73 -3.05
CA SER A 335 15.88 18.13 -2.39
C SER A 335 16.35 19.57 -2.66
N TYR A 336 15.53 20.42 -3.28
CA TYR A 336 15.83 21.85 -3.39
C TYR A 336 16.10 22.47 -2.02
N SER A 337 15.24 22.23 -1.04
CA SER A 337 15.39 22.80 0.30
C SER A 337 16.62 22.27 1.03
N ASN A 338 17.00 21.01 0.80
CA ASN A 338 18.24 20.47 1.36
C ASN A 338 19.48 21.21 0.84
N VAL A 339 19.50 21.54 -0.46
CA VAL A 339 20.63 22.20 -1.11
C VAL A 339 20.67 23.71 -0.83
N HIS A 340 19.53 24.39 -0.86
CA HIS A 340 19.49 25.86 -0.80
C HIS A 340 19.21 26.40 0.61
N GLU A 341 18.43 25.66 1.41
CA GLU A 341 18.11 26.05 2.79
C GLU A 341 19.01 25.34 3.81
N ASN A 342 19.91 24.46 3.37
CA ASN A 342 20.81 23.65 4.22
C ASN A 342 20.08 22.73 5.22
N ILE A 343 18.84 22.36 4.91
CA ILE A 343 18.10 21.38 5.71
C ILE A 343 18.77 20.00 5.53
N PRO A 344 19.20 19.30 6.58
CA PRO A 344 19.82 17.99 6.44
C PRO A 344 18.89 16.98 5.76
N TRP A 345 19.45 16.07 4.96
CA TRP A 345 18.73 14.82 4.67
C TRP A 345 18.64 14.03 5.96
N ARG A 346 17.53 13.30 6.16
CA ARG A 346 17.28 12.50 7.37
C ARG A 346 18.06 11.17 7.32
N THR A 347 19.36 11.28 7.17
CA THR A 347 20.31 10.18 7.12
C THR A 347 21.31 10.30 8.26
N LEU A 348 21.98 9.20 8.59
CA LEU A 348 23.01 9.15 9.64
C LEU A 348 24.05 10.29 9.51
N SER A 349 24.44 10.64 8.28
CA SER A 349 25.41 11.72 8.04
C SER A 349 24.79 13.11 7.90
N GLY A 350 23.46 13.21 7.76
CA GLY A 350 22.76 14.45 7.40
C GLY A 350 22.84 14.82 5.91
N ARG A 351 23.43 13.95 5.06
CA ARG A 351 23.74 14.19 3.64
C ARG A 351 23.24 13.03 2.78
N GLN A 352 23.29 13.18 1.45
CA GLN A 352 23.14 12.03 0.54
C GLN A 352 24.14 10.93 0.91
N HIS A 353 23.62 9.76 1.29
CA HIS A 353 24.38 8.74 2.02
C HIS A 353 24.78 7.59 1.11
N PHE A 354 25.99 7.65 0.54
CA PHE A 354 26.47 6.67 -0.44
C PHE A 354 27.06 5.40 0.17
N TYR A 355 27.53 5.46 1.41
CA TYR A 355 28.09 4.32 2.12
C TYR A 355 27.12 3.83 3.19
N GLN A 356 26.57 2.62 3.04
CA GLN A 356 25.61 2.03 3.95
C GLN A 356 26.33 1.16 4.98
N ASP A 357 26.62 1.72 6.15
CA ASP A 357 27.52 1.12 7.15
C ASP A 357 26.84 0.20 8.16
N HIS A 358 25.50 0.13 8.17
CA HIS A 358 24.75 -0.84 8.97
C HIS A 358 25.30 -2.26 8.79
N ALA A 359 25.39 -3.04 9.87
CA ALA A 359 26.05 -4.36 9.87
C ALA A 359 25.50 -5.30 8.78
N TRP A 360 24.18 -5.32 8.57
CA TRP A 360 23.57 -6.11 7.49
C TRP A 360 23.89 -5.57 6.09
N MET A 361 23.92 -4.26 5.88
CA MET A 361 24.30 -3.69 4.57
C MET A 361 25.72 -4.11 4.20
N ARG A 362 26.66 -4.04 5.15
CA ARG A 362 28.04 -4.52 4.95
C ARG A 362 28.10 -6.03 4.72
N ALA A 363 27.45 -6.83 5.56
CA ALA A 363 27.47 -8.29 5.48
C ALA A 363 26.84 -8.83 4.19
N PHE A 364 25.75 -8.22 3.73
CA PHE A 364 25.11 -8.58 2.45
C PHE A 364 25.82 -7.97 1.23
N GLY A 365 26.91 -7.22 1.40
CA GLY A 365 27.70 -6.63 0.32
C GLY A 365 27.01 -5.45 -0.38
N GLU A 366 26.17 -4.70 0.34
CA GLU A 366 25.44 -3.50 -0.14
C GLU A 366 25.92 -2.22 0.54
N GLY A 367 27.10 -2.24 1.16
CA GLY A 367 27.71 -1.03 1.71
C GLY A 367 27.95 0.06 0.65
N PHE A 368 28.16 -0.32 -0.61
CA PHE A 368 28.16 0.57 -1.76
C PHE A 368 27.29 -0.01 -2.88
N ALA A 369 26.93 0.83 -3.85
CA ALA A 369 26.27 0.37 -5.06
C ALA A 369 27.21 -0.52 -5.89
N LEU A 370 26.75 -1.73 -6.20
CA LEU A 370 27.48 -2.73 -6.99
C LEU A 370 26.54 -3.37 -8.01
N TYR A 371 27.09 -3.88 -9.11
CA TYR A 371 26.32 -4.73 -10.02
C TYR A 371 25.89 -6.02 -9.31
N ARG A 372 24.62 -6.37 -9.45
CA ARG A 372 24.06 -7.64 -9.00
C ARG A 372 23.30 -8.29 -10.15
N PRO A 373 23.64 -9.51 -10.57
CA PRO A 373 22.88 -10.20 -11.60
C PRO A 373 21.47 -10.55 -11.11
N PRO A 374 20.51 -10.77 -12.02
CA PRO A 374 19.20 -11.30 -11.66
C PRO A 374 19.31 -12.60 -10.85
N VAL A 375 18.49 -12.73 -9.81
CA VAL A 375 18.48 -13.93 -8.95
C VAL A 375 17.84 -15.11 -9.67
N ASN A 376 18.38 -16.31 -9.48
CA ASN A 376 17.74 -17.54 -9.95
C ASN A 376 16.67 -17.99 -8.95
N LEU A 377 15.40 -17.82 -9.32
CA LEU A 377 14.25 -18.19 -8.49
C LEU A 377 13.95 -19.70 -8.46
N LYS A 378 14.66 -20.51 -9.25
CA LYS A 378 14.53 -21.98 -9.34
C LYS A 378 13.09 -22.46 -9.58
N ALA A 379 12.24 -21.62 -10.19
CA ALA A 379 10.82 -21.91 -10.37
C ALA A 379 10.53 -22.79 -11.60
N VAL A 380 11.41 -22.83 -12.60
CA VAL A 380 11.14 -23.53 -13.88
C VAL A 380 11.56 -25.00 -13.82
N GLN A 381 12.77 -25.28 -13.34
CA GLN A 381 13.35 -26.63 -13.32
C GLN A 381 12.45 -27.71 -12.70
N PRO A 382 11.67 -27.45 -11.63
CA PRO A 382 10.81 -28.46 -11.04
C PRO A 382 9.65 -28.92 -11.93
N VAL A 383 9.29 -28.17 -12.97
CA VAL A 383 8.10 -28.45 -13.80
C VAL A 383 8.38 -28.58 -15.30
N LEU A 384 9.59 -28.21 -15.76
CA LEU A 384 9.98 -28.29 -17.16
C LEU A 384 9.89 -29.73 -17.70
N GLY A 385 9.21 -29.91 -18.83
CA GLY A 385 9.03 -31.19 -19.52
C GLY A 385 8.17 -32.19 -18.77
N LYS A 386 7.42 -31.78 -17.73
CA LYS A 386 6.55 -32.67 -16.96
C LYS A 386 5.13 -32.80 -17.53
N PHE A 387 4.74 -31.92 -18.43
CA PHE A 387 3.41 -31.94 -19.02
C PHE A 387 3.49 -32.42 -20.48
N ALA A 388 2.50 -33.22 -20.89
CA ALA A 388 2.38 -33.62 -22.28
C ALA A 388 1.91 -32.43 -23.13
N GLY A 389 2.45 -32.26 -24.33
CA GLY A 389 1.99 -31.22 -25.23
C GLY A 389 3.03 -30.78 -26.25
N ASN A 390 2.89 -29.51 -26.65
CA ASN A 390 3.78 -28.85 -27.60
C ASN A 390 5.16 -28.56 -26.98
N LYS A 391 6.10 -28.08 -27.80
CA LYS A 391 7.44 -27.73 -27.35
C LYS A 391 7.40 -26.62 -26.30
N GLU A 392 8.05 -26.87 -25.16
CA GLU A 392 8.27 -25.88 -24.10
C GLU A 392 9.57 -25.09 -24.36
N ILE A 393 9.55 -23.79 -24.08
CA ILE A 393 10.74 -22.92 -24.08
C ILE A 393 10.79 -22.11 -22.79
N VAL A 394 12.00 -21.73 -22.36
CA VAL A 394 12.21 -20.98 -21.12
C VAL A 394 12.57 -19.54 -21.46
N LEU A 395 11.76 -18.60 -20.98
CA LEU A 395 11.91 -17.17 -21.23
C LEU A 395 11.93 -16.39 -19.91
N ASN A 396 12.61 -15.24 -19.92
CA ASN A 396 12.52 -14.29 -18.81
C ASN A 396 11.12 -13.66 -18.75
N TRP A 397 10.49 -13.66 -17.58
CA TRP A 397 9.13 -13.17 -17.39
C TRP A 397 9.10 -11.72 -16.91
N ILE A 398 8.68 -10.81 -17.78
CA ILE A 398 8.68 -9.37 -17.51
C ILE A 398 7.24 -8.83 -17.56
N THR A 399 6.88 -7.99 -16.60
CA THR A 399 5.50 -7.50 -16.44
C THR A 399 5.42 -5.96 -16.40
N PRO A 400 5.80 -5.27 -17.48
CA PRO A 400 5.71 -3.81 -17.55
C PRO A 400 4.24 -3.35 -17.50
N HIS A 401 3.96 -2.12 -17.06
CA HIS A 401 2.58 -1.62 -17.00
C HIS A 401 1.93 -1.53 -18.38
N GLN A 402 0.65 -1.90 -18.45
CA GLN A 402 -0.08 -2.00 -19.70
C GLN A 402 -0.48 -0.64 -20.29
N LYS A 403 -0.67 -0.61 -21.62
CA LYS A 403 -1.20 0.56 -22.34
C LYS A 403 -2.72 0.67 -22.24
N TRP A 404 -3.41 -0.46 -22.04
CA TRP A 404 -4.87 -0.60 -22.21
C TRP A 404 -5.61 -0.69 -20.88
N GLY A 405 -5.05 -0.06 -19.85
CA GLY A 405 -5.61 -0.05 -18.50
C GLY A 405 -4.62 0.55 -17.52
N ILE A 406 -5.12 0.92 -16.34
CA ILE A 406 -4.27 1.33 -15.21
C ILE A 406 -4.32 0.18 -14.22
N HIS A 407 -3.24 -0.61 -14.20
CA HIS A 407 -3.26 -1.95 -13.61
C HIS A 407 -4.40 -2.77 -14.24
N SER A 408 -5.32 -3.31 -13.44
CA SER A 408 -6.50 -4.04 -13.92
C SER A 408 -7.72 -3.15 -14.14
N THR A 409 -7.73 -1.92 -13.61
CA THR A 409 -8.81 -0.97 -13.88
C THR A 409 -8.81 -0.62 -15.37
N TYR A 410 -10.00 -0.61 -15.96
CA TYR A 410 -10.26 -0.50 -17.40
C TYR A 410 -9.90 -1.74 -18.25
N ALA A 411 -9.20 -2.74 -17.72
CA ALA A 411 -8.79 -3.91 -18.51
C ALA A 411 -9.97 -4.77 -18.99
N ASP A 412 -11.10 -4.69 -18.28
CA ASP A 412 -12.39 -5.31 -18.62
C ASP A 412 -13.35 -4.35 -19.35
N GLY A 413 -12.96 -3.08 -19.53
CA GLY A 413 -13.74 -2.08 -20.25
C GLY A 413 -13.74 -2.36 -21.75
N LEU A 414 -14.94 -2.41 -22.36
CA LEU A 414 -15.10 -2.77 -23.77
C LEU A 414 -14.25 -1.92 -24.73
N ILE A 415 -14.11 -0.62 -24.46
CA ILE A 415 -13.29 0.28 -25.30
C ILE A 415 -11.83 -0.16 -25.27
N MET A 416 -11.26 -0.43 -24.09
CA MET A 416 -9.87 -0.89 -23.97
C MET A 416 -9.67 -2.29 -24.54
N LEU A 417 -10.64 -3.19 -24.36
CA LEU A 417 -10.64 -4.51 -24.99
C LEU A 417 -10.62 -4.39 -26.52
N THR A 418 -11.43 -3.50 -27.08
CA THR A 418 -11.54 -3.28 -28.54
C THR A 418 -10.28 -2.65 -29.13
N LEU A 419 -9.66 -1.69 -28.43
CA LEU A 419 -8.42 -1.04 -28.87
C LEU A 419 -7.17 -1.91 -28.65
N SER A 420 -7.29 -2.94 -27.81
CA SER A 420 -6.23 -3.90 -27.54
C SER A 420 -6.41 -5.17 -28.36
N ARG A 421 -6.04 -6.33 -27.80
CA ARG A 421 -6.26 -7.64 -28.39
C ARG A 421 -7.53 -8.31 -27.86
N GLY A 422 -8.39 -7.65 -27.09
CA GLY A 422 -9.66 -8.23 -26.61
C GLY A 422 -9.53 -9.25 -25.48
N GLY A 423 -8.50 -9.14 -24.64
CA GLY A 423 -8.29 -10.00 -23.47
C GLY A 423 -6.80 -10.26 -23.17
N PRO A 424 -6.50 -11.16 -22.23
CA PRO A 424 -5.15 -11.51 -21.83
C PRO A 424 -4.24 -11.90 -22.99
N CYS A 425 -3.08 -11.24 -23.07
CA CYS A 425 -2.06 -11.49 -24.09
C CYS A 425 -0.63 -11.40 -23.54
N VAL A 426 0.27 -12.15 -24.16
CA VAL A 426 1.70 -12.23 -23.83
C VAL A 426 2.51 -11.96 -25.09
N TRP A 427 3.45 -11.04 -24.99
CA TRP A 427 4.33 -10.65 -26.08
C TRP A 427 5.60 -11.49 -26.08
N ILE A 428 5.93 -12.06 -27.23
CA ILE A 428 7.15 -12.87 -27.45
C ILE A 428 7.84 -12.44 -28.74
N SER A 429 9.13 -12.75 -28.87
CA SER A 429 9.88 -12.47 -30.09
C SER A 429 9.45 -13.38 -31.23
N GLU A 430 9.72 -12.98 -32.47
CA GLU A 430 9.49 -13.81 -33.66
C GLU A 430 10.33 -15.09 -33.62
N ASP A 431 11.56 -15.01 -33.11
CA ASP A 431 12.48 -16.15 -33.01
C ASP A 431 11.98 -17.18 -31.98
N ASP A 432 11.58 -16.72 -30.78
CA ASP A 432 11.05 -17.59 -29.72
C ASP A 432 9.71 -18.22 -30.14
N ALA A 433 8.83 -17.43 -30.79
CA ALA A 433 7.56 -17.92 -31.30
C ALA A 433 7.77 -19.02 -32.35
N LYS A 434 8.65 -18.78 -33.32
CA LYS A 434 9.02 -19.76 -34.34
C LYS A 434 9.65 -21.01 -33.73
N GLU A 435 10.51 -20.83 -32.74
CA GLU A 435 11.16 -21.95 -32.03
C GLU A 435 10.13 -22.87 -31.35
N ALA A 436 9.09 -22.30 -30.74
CA ALA A 436 8.03 -23.03 -30.06
C ALA A 436 6.85 -23.45 -30.98
N GLY A 437 6.86 -23.03 -32.25
CA GLY A 437 5.78 -23.32 -33.20
C GLY A 437 4.49 -22.52 -32.94
N ILE A 438 4.62 -21.31 -32.38
CA ILE A 438 3.52 -20.40 -32.04
C ILE A 438 3.35 -19.37 -33.17
N VAL A 439 2.12 -19.15 -33.63
CA VAL A 439 1.78 -18.03 -34.53
C VAL A 439 1.08 -16.90 -33.78
N ASP A 440 1.04 -15.70 -34.38
CA ASP A 440 0.39 -14.55 -33.75
C ASP A 440 -1.06 -14.87 -33.39
N ASN A 441 -1.46 -14.47 -32.18
CA ASN A 441 -2.79 -14.67 -31.61
C ASN A 441 -3.16 -16.13 -31.22
N ASP A 442 -2.24 -17.09 -31.34
CA ASP A 442 -2.46 -18.44 -30.78
C ASP A 442 -2.68 -18.40 -29.27
N TRP A 443 -3.49 -19.33 -28.77
CA TRP A 443 -3.56 -19.60 -27.34
C TRP A 443 -2.26 -20.24 -26.86
N ILE A 444 -1.68 -19.66 -25.82
CA ILE A 444 -0.47 -20.16 -25.16
C ILE A 444 -0.70 -20.29 -23.67
N GLU A 445 0.04 -21.20 -23.05
CA GLU A 445 0.05 -21.41 -21.61
C GLU A 445 1.44 -21.06 -21.07
N VAL A 446 1.50 -20.25 -20.01
CA VAL A 446 2.76 -19.86 -19.35
C VAL A 446 2.70 -20.38 -17.92
N PHE A 447 3.73 -21.08 -17.49
CA PHE A 447 3.74 -21.73 -16.18
C PHE A 447 5.14 -21.84 -15.57
N ASN A 448 5.16 -22.02 -14.25
CA ASN A 448 6.32 -22.47 -13.49
C ASN A 448 5.83 -23.13 -12.19
N ALA A 449 6.73 -23.47 -11.26
CA ALA A 449 6.36 -24.08 -9.97
C ALA A 449 5.32 -23.28 -9.15
N ASN A 450 5.16 -21.98 -9.37
CA ASN A 450 4.20 -21.18 -8.63
C ASN A 450 2.76 -21.35 -9.17
N GLY A 451 2.60 -21.62 -10.47
CA GLY A 451 1.29 -21.75 -11.11
C GLY A 451 1.32 -21.65 -12.62
N ALA A 452 0.12 -21.47 -13.22
CA ALA A 452 -0.05 -21.37 -14.67
C ALA A 452 -1.09 -20.30 -15.06
N LEU A 453 -0.90 -19.71 -16.24
CA LEU A 453 -1.84 -18.77 -16.87
C LEU A 453 -2.04 -19.10 -18.34
N VAL A 454 -3.18 -18.66 -18.90
CA VAL A 454 -3.51 -18.86 -20.32
C VAL A 454 -3.85 -17.52 -20.95
N ALA A 455 -3.26 -17.25 -22.11
CA ALA A 455 -3.39 -15.98 -22.82
C ALA A 455 -3.14 -16.19 -24.32
N ARG A 456 -3.35 -15.16 -25.14
CA ARG A 456 -2.95 -15.20 -26.56
C ARG A 456 -1.56 -14.62 -26.79
N ALA A 457 -0.83 -15.17 -27.74
CA ALA A 457 0.46 -14.64 -28.14
C ALA A 457 0.32 -13.32 -28.91
N VAL A 458 1.24 -12.39 -28.67
CA VAL A 458 1.53 -11.26 -29.57
C VAL A 458 2.96 -11.45 -30.05
N VAL A 459 3.10 -11.89 -31.30
CA VAL A 459 4.41 -12.13 -31.91
C VAL A 459 4.90 -10.82 -32.53
N SER A 460 6.09 -10.37 -32.13
CA SER A 460 6.57 -9.05 -32.54
C SER A 460 8.09 -8.93 -32.50
N GLN A 461 8.68 -8.49 -33.62
CA GLN A 461 10.10 -8.15 -33.77
C GLN A 461 10.70 -7.28 -32.64
N ARG A 462 9.91 -6.38 -32.04
CA ARG A 462 10.40 -5.47 -30.98
C ARG A 462 10.77 -6.19 -29.67
N VAL A 463 10.27 -7.39 -29.46
CA VAL A 463 10.57 -8.20 -28.26
C VAL A 463 11.91 -8.89 -28.50
N LYS A 464 12.84 -8.77 -27.55
CA LYS A 464 14.15 -9.42 -27.67
C LYS A 464 14.01 -10.93 -27.46
N PRO A 465 14.76 -11.77 -28.20
CA PRO A 465 14.81 -13.20 -27.93
C PRO A 465 15.17 -13.51 -26.48
N GLY A 466 14.55 -14.54 -25.89
CA GLY A 466 14.78 -14.94 -24.49
C GLY A 466 13.95 -14.20 -23.44
N MET A 467 13.00 -13.33 -23.83
CA MET A 467 12.04 -12.72 -22.91
C MET A 467 10.60 -12.85 -23.39
N ALA A 468 9.69 -12.95 -22.42
CA ALA A 468 8.26 -12.80 -22.59
C ALA A 468 7.77 -11.60 -21.78
N MET A 469 6.89 -10.80 -22.38
CA MET A 469 6.27 -9.65 -21.71
C MET A 469 4.76 -9.83 -21.63
N MET A 470 4.25 -10.06 -20.42
CA MET A 470 2.82 -9.88 -20.16
C MET A 470 2.62 -8.55 -19.49
N TYR A 471 2.04 -7.60 -20.21
CA TYR A 471 1.73 -6.30 -19.63
C TYR A 471 0.87 -6.49 -18.37
N HIS A 472 1.27 -5.77 -17.31
CA HIS A 472 0.82 -5.98 -15.93
C HIS A 472 -0.70 -5.88 -15.78
N ALA A 473 -1.23 -6.85 -15.01
CA ALA A 473 -2.60 -6.87 -14.49
C ALA A 473 -3.72 -6.84 -15.55
N GLN A 474 -3.66 -7.75 -16.51
CA GLN A 474 -4.81 -8.06 -17.37
C GLN A 474 -5.82 -8.93 -16.59
N GLU A 475 -7.11 -8.57 -16.61
CA GLU A 475 -8.17 -9.26 -15.86
C GLU A 475 -8.37 -10.71 -16.32
N ARG A 476 -8.59 -11.64 -15.36
CA ARG A 476 -8.93 -13.05 -15.67
C ARG A 476 -10.44 -13.29 -15.83
N THR A 477 -11.27 -12.27 -15.62
CA THR A 477 -12.73 -12.34 -15.76
C THR A 477 -13.16 -12.38 -17.23
N ILE A 478 -12.35 -11.83 -18.14
CA ILE A 478 -12.63 -11.75 -19.58
C ILE A 478 -11.69 -12.66 -20.38
N ASN A 479 -12.24 -13.36 -21.38
CA ASN A 479 -11.50 -14.09 -22.42
C ASN A 479 -10.29 -14.91 -21.88
N THR A 480 -10.54 -15.69 -20.84
CA THR A 480 -9.53 -16.53 -20.18
C THR A 480 -10.05 -17.98 -20.17
N PRO A 481 -9.53 -18.87 -21.02
CA PRO A 481 -9.96 -20.26 -21.03
C PRO A 481 -9.38 -21.04 -19.85
N ALA A 482 -9.73 -22.32 -19.75
CA ALA A 482 -9.12 -23.22 -18.78
C ALA A 482 -7.67 -23.57 -19.17
N SER A 483 -6.81 -23.66 -18.15
CA SER A 483 -5.44 -24.17 -18.22
C SER A 483 -5.46 -25.69 -18.37
N GLN A 484 -4.65 -26.20 -19.30
CA GLN A 484 -4.51 -27.65 -19.49
C GLN A 484 -3.66 -28.26 -18.37
N ILE A 485 -2.78 -27.47 -17.76
CA ILE A 485 -1.91 -27.91 -16.67
C ILE A 485 -2.68 -28.04 -15.35
N THR A 486 -3.42 -27.00 -14.96
CA THR A 486 -4.11 -26.94 -13.67
C THR A 486 -5.54 -27.48 -13.70
N GLN A 487 -6.10 -27.72 -14.91
CA GLN A 487 -7.49 -28.12 -15.11
C GLN A 487 -8.48 -27.14 -14.43
N ALA A 488 -8.11 -25.86 -14.38
CA ALA A 488 -8.86 -24.76 -13.79
C ALA A 488 -8.85 -23.57 -14.74
N ARG A 489 -9.65 -22.54 -14.46
CA ARG A 489 -9.58 -21.25 -15.18
C ARG A 489 -8.13 -20.75 -15.18
N GLY A 490 -7.60 -20.33 -16.33
CA GLY A 490 -6.26 -19.76 -16.43
C GLY A 490 -6.01 -18.67 -15.38
N GLY A 491 -4.80 -18.67 -14.81
CA GLY A 491 -4.36 -17.66 -13.83
C GLY A 491 -4.07 -16.29 -14.45
N VAL A 492 -3.60 -15.37 -13.61
CA VAL A 492 -3.09 -14.05 -14.02
C VAL A 492 -1.57 -14.05 -14.12
N HIS A 493 -0.97 -12.95 -14.56
CA HIS A 493 0.49 -12.77 -14.60
C HIS A 493 1.22 -13.10 -13.28
N ASN A 494 0.55 -12.96 -12.14
CA ASN A 494 1.09 -13.29 -10.82
C ASN A 494 0.87 -14.75 -10.37
N ALA A 495 0.20 -15.57 -11.18
CA ALA A 495 0.15 -17.02 -10.93
C ALA A 495 1.53 -17.66 -11.06
N VAL A 496 2.40 -17.06 -11.88
CA VAL A 496 3.78 -17.51 -12.08
C VAL A 496 4.81 -16.73 -11.26
N THR A 497 4.39 -15.88 -10.33
CA THR A 497 5.30 -15.14 -9.43
C THR A 497 5.23 -15.67 -8.00
N ARG A 498 6.17 -15.29 -7.13
CA ARG A 498 6.02 -15.46 -5.67
C ARG A 498 6.78 -14.34 -4.95
N VAL A 499 6.44 -14.11 -3.68
CA VAL A 499 7.19 -13.20 -2.82
C VAL A 499 8.51 -13.83 -2.38
N VAL A 500 9.62 -13.13 -2.61
CA VAL A 500 10.94 -13.47 -2.06
C VAL A 500 11.47 -12.23 -1.36
N LEU A 501 11.71 -12.34 -0.05
CA LEU A 501 12.14 -11.21 0.76
C LEU A 501 13.66 -11.03 0.67
N LYS A 502 14.10 -9.78 0.78
CA LYS A 502 15.51 -9.40 0.79
C LYS A 502 15.88 -8.87 2.18
N PRO A 503 16.84 -9.49 2.90
CA PRO A 503 17.15 -9.10 4.28
C PRO A 503 17.50 -7.63 4.48
N THR A 504 18.16 -6.99 3.51
CA THR A 504 18.51 -5.56 3.63
C THR A 504 17.31 -4.62 3.69
N HIS A 505 16.11 -5.08 3.30
CA HIS A 505 14.87 -4.30 3.43
C HIS A 505 14.15 -4.52 4.78
N MET A 506 14.72 -5.32 5.68
CA MET A 506 14.18 -5.58 7.03
C MET A 506 14.95 -4.85 8.13
N ILE A 507 15.96 -4.05 7.77
CA ILE A 507 16.73 -3.24 8.72
C ILE A 507 15.79 -2.21 9.36
N GLY A 508 15.93 -2.00 10.66
CA GLY A 508 15.15 -1.04 11.43
C GLY A 508 15.95 -0.45 12.59
N GLY A 509 15.51 0.70 13.12
CA GLY A 509 16.15 1.34 14.28
C GLY A 509 17.55 1.89 14.01
N TYR A 510 17.80 2.33 12.77
CA TYR A 510 19.10 2.84 12.33
C TYR A 510 18.97 4.06 11.43
N ALA A 511 18.65 5.22 12.01
CA ALA A 511 18.48 6.50 11.30
C ALA A 511 17.54 6.33 10.08
N GLN A 512 18.04 6.56 8.85
CA GLN A 512 17.26 6.40 7.61
C GLN A 512 16.80 4.97 7.34
N LEU A 513 17.42 3.97 7.96
CA LEU A 513 17.03 2.56 7.90
C LEU A 513 16.17 2.23 9.14
N SER A 514 15.09 2.98 9.32
CA SER A 514 14.08 2.78 10.36
C SER A 514 12.71 2.65 9.72
N PHE A 515 11.75 2.08 10.45
CA PHE A 515 10.44 1.80 9.87
C PHE A 515 9.66 3.10 9.62
N GLY A 516 9.00 3.18 8.48
CA GLY A 516 7.98 4.20 8.18
C GLY A 516 6.87 3.52 7.40
N LEU A 517 5.63 3.96 7.60
CA LEU A 517 4.54 3.49 6.75
C LEU A 517 4.62 4.21 5.41
N ASN A 518 5.27 3.55 4.44
CA ASN A 518 5.56 4.02 3.07
C ASN A 518 6.14 5.44 3.00
#